data_AF-A0A963QSU1-F1
#
_entry.id   AF-A0A963QSU1-F1
#
_cell.length_a   1.000
_cell.length_b   1.000
_cell.length_c   1.000
_cell.angle_alpha   90.00
_cell.angle_beta   90.00
_cell.angle_gamma   90.00
#
_symmetry.space_group_name_H-M   'P 1'
#
loop_
_entity.id
_entity.type
_entity.pdbx_description
1 polymer ?
#
loop_
_entity_poly.entity_id
_entity_poly.type
_entity_poly.pdbx_seq_one_letter_code
_entity_poly.pdbx_strand_id
1 'polypeptide(L)'
;MDASAPIAPLLLDWYDRHARALPWRQMPGADAAPDPYRVWLSEVMLQQTTVAAVAPYFEKFTARWPTVESLAAAPEADVMAAWAGLGYYSRARNLVACAREVAALG
;
A
#
# COMPACT_ATOMS: atom_id res chain seq x y z
N MET A 1 -14.25 -24.37 23.74
CA MET A 1 -14.48 -23.11 23.03
C MET A 1 -15.75 -23.29 22.25
N ASP A 2 -16.79 -22.54 22.59
CA ASP A 2 -18.07 -22.59 21.89
C ASP A 2 -17.87 -22.03 20.48
N ALA A 3 -17.96 -22.89 19.47
CA ALA A 3 -17.79 -22.51 18.07
C ALA A 3 -18.94 -21.62 17.55
N SER A 4 -19.94 -21.34 18.38
CA SER A 4 -21.09 -20.49 18.07
C SER A 4 -20.87 -19.00 18.39
N ALA A 5 -19.80 -18.61 19.08
CA ALA A 5 -19.54 -17.19 19.34
C ALA A 5 -19.22 -16.46 18.02
N PRO A 6 -19.80 -15.27 17.77
CA PRO A 6 -19.54 -14.55 16.53
C PRO A 6 -18.06 -14.13 16.49
N ILE A 7 -17.30 -14.71 15.55
CA ILE A 7 -15.85 -14.49 15.43
C ILE A 7 -15.50 -13.06 15.03
N ALA A 8 -16.35 -12.41 14.23
CA ALA A 8 -16.12 -11.07 13.71
C ALA A 8 -15.99 -10.02 14.82
N PRO A 9 -16.94 -9.84 15.76
CA PRO A 9 -16.80 -8.86 16.84
C PRO A 9 -15.58 -9.15 17.74
N LEU A 10 -15.30 -10.42 18.04
CA LEU A 10 -14.11 -10.79 18.83
C LEU A 10 -12.80 -10.41 18.12
N LEU A 11 -12.72 -10.60 16.81
CA LEU A 11 -11.56 -10.24 16.01
C LEU A 11 -11.39 -8.72 15.88
N LEU A 12 -12.49 -7.98 15.72
CA LEU A 12 -12.49 -6.53 15.65
C LEU A 12 -12.07 -5.91 17.00
N ASP A 13 -12.64 -6.38 18.12
CA ASP A 13 -12.25 -5.93 19.47
C ASP A 13 -10.77 -6.19 19.78
N TRP A 14 -10.21 -7.30 19.27
CA TRP A 14 -8.79 -7.57 19.37
C TRP A 14 -7.98 -6.62 18.47
N TYR A 15 -8.41 -6.42 17.23
CA TYR A 15 -7.73 -5.54 16.27
C TYR A 15 -7.67 -4.09 16.75
N ASP A 16 -8.75 -3.57 17.34
CA ASP A 16 -8.79 -2.21 17.88
C ASP A 16 -7.73 -1.97 18.96
N ARG A 17 -7.38 -2.99 19.74
CA ARG A 17 -6.37 -2.92 20.81
C ARG A 17 -4.96 -3.28 20.38
N HIS A 18 -4.81 -4.07 19.31
CA HIS A 18 -3.55 -4.72 18.95
C HIS A 18 -3.10 -4.45 17.51
N ALA A 19 -3.79 -3.58 16.76
CA ALA A 19 -3.41 -3.20 15.42
C ALA A 19 -1.96 -2.70 15.37
N ARG A 20 -1.17 -3.28 14.45
CA ARG A 20 0.18 -2.81 14.17
C ARG A 20 0.11 -1.48 13.43
N ALA A 21 0.84 -0.48 13.91
CA ALA A 21 1.11 0.76 13.19
C ALA A 21 1.99 0.46 11.97
N LEU A 22 1.43 0.69 10.77
CA LEU A 22 2.13 0.52 9.50
C LEU A 22 1.95 1.79 8.67
N PRO A 23 2.97 2.26 7.90
CA PRO A 23 2.91 3.56 7.21
C PRO A 23 1.76 3.73 6.20
N TRP A 24 1.22 2.62 5.70
CA TRP A 24 0.11 2.56 4.74
C TRP A 24 -1.25 2.33 5.40
N ARG A 25 -1.30 2.07 6.71
CA ARG A 25 -2.53 1.68 7.42
C ARG A 25 -3.07 2.84 8.24
N GLN A 26 -4.37 3.09 8.08
CA GLN A 26 -5.12 3.89 9.05
C GLN A 26 -5.37 3.09 10.32
N MET A 27 -5.11 3.70 11.47
CA MET A 27 -5.34 3.09 12.77
C MET A 27 -6.84 3.07 13.09
N PRO A 28 -7.32 2.07 13.87
CA PRO A 28 -8.67 2.09 14.41
C PRO A 28 -9.00 3.43 15.10
N GLY A 29 -10.18 3.96 14.84
CA GLY A 29 -10.62 5.26 15.36
C GLY A 29 -10.06 6.48 14.62
N ALA A 30 -9.35 6.32 13.49
CA ALA A 30 -8.96 7.46 12.66
C ALA A 30 -10.19 8.08 11.97
N ASP A 31 -10.31 9.41 12.03
CA ASP A 31 -11.40 10.17 11.41
C ASP A 31 -11.29 10.24 9.86
N ALA A 32 -10.11 9.93 9.33
CA ALA A 32 -9.82 10.00 7.90
C ALA A 32 -9.99 8.64 7.22
N ALA A 33 -10.67 8.64 6.07
CA ALA A 33 -10.72 7.47 5.20
C ALA A 33 -9.30 7.06 4.74
N PRO A 34 -9.03 5.76 4.53
CA PRO A 34 -7.78 5.32 3.92
C PRO A 34 -7.61 5.92 2.52
N ASP A 35 -6.42 6.43 2.23
CA ASP A 35 -6.06 6.92 0.90
C ASP A 35 -5.93 5.74 -0.08
N PRO A 36 -6.79 5.65 -1.12
CA PRO A 36 -6.78 4.52 -2.07
C PRO A 36 -5.45 4.35 -2.80
N TYR A 37 -4.74 5.44 -3.12
CA TYR A 37 -3.43 5.38 -3.79
C TYR A 37 -2.40 4.70 -2.89
N ARG A 38 -2.36 5.12 -1.61
CA ARG A 38 -1.45 4.55 -0.59
C ARG A 38 -1.78 3.10 -0.29
N VAL A 39 -3.06 2.74 -0.16
CA VAL A 39 -3.47 1.35 0.04
C VAL A 39 -3.03 0.48 -1.14
N TRP A 40 -3.40 0.87 -2.37
CA TRP A 40 -3.05 0.12 -3.57
C TRP A 40 -1.53 -0.06 -3.74
N LEU A 41 -0.75 1.00 -3.57
CA LEU A 41 0.71 0.94 -3.65
C LEU A 41 1.29 -0.07 -2.64
N SER A 42 0.81 -0.04 -1.40
CA SER A 42 1.27 -0.96 -0.36
C SER A 42 0.96 -2.41 -0.69
N GLU A 43 -0.23 -2.70 -1.22
CA GLU A 43 -0.65 -4.04 -1.60
C GLU A 43 0.22 -4.60 -2.74
N VAL A 44 0.52 -3.79 -3.76
CA VAL A 44 1.43 -4.21 -4.84
C VAL A 44 2.84 -4.49 -4.30
N MET A 45 3.35 -3.65 -3.39
CA MET A 45 4.68 -3.85 -2.78
C MET A 45 4.73 -5.10 -1.90
N LEU A 46 3.68 -5.38 -1.11
CA LEU A 46 3.61 -6.51 -0.17
C LEU A 46 3.43 -7.87 -0.83
N GLN A 47 3.06 -7.91 -2.11
CA GLN A 47 3.05 -9.16 -2.87
C GLN A 47 4.45 -9.78 -2.92
N GLN A 48 4.61 -10.94 -2.29
CA GLN A 48 5.89 -11.68 -2.26
C GLN A 48 7.06 -10.86 -1.67
N THR A 49 6.79 -9.87 -0.81
CA THR A 49 7.81 -9.08 -0.09
C THR A 49 7.36 -8.84 1.34
N THR A 50 8.28 -8.89 2.30
CA THR A 50 7.94 -8.77 3.73
C THR A 50 7.65 -7.33 4.14
N VAL A 51 6.84 -7.16 5.19
CA VAL A 51 6.52 -5.83 5.77
C VAL A 51 7.77 -5.03 6.11
N ALA A 52 8.78 -5.68 6.73
CA ALA A 52 10.02 -5.03 7.13
C ALA A 52 10.83 -4.51 5.93
N ALA A 53 10.80 -5.23 4.80
CA ALA A 53 11.45 -4.78 3.58
C ALA A 53 10.65 -3.66 2.89
N VAL A 54 9.31 -3.71 2.90
CA VAL A 54 8.45 -2.74 2.20
C VAL A 54 8.40 -1.38 2.89
N ALA A 55 8.37 -1.32 4.22
CA ALA A 55 8.22 -0.07 4.99
C ALA A 55 9.09 1.11 4.48
N PRO A 56 10.43 0.99 4.38
CA PRO A 56 11.27 2.09 3.91
C PRO A 56 11.08 2.43 2.42
N TYR A 57 10.65 1.47 1.58
CA TYR A 57 10.36 1.75 0.17
C TYR A 57 9.06 2.52 0.03
N PHE A 58 8.04 2.13 0.78
CA PHE A 58 6.73 2.78 0.76
C PHE A 58 6.83 4.26 1.17
N GLU A 59 7.58 4.56 2.24
CA GLU A 59 7.83 5.93 2.67
C GLU A 59 8.56 6.76 1.59
N LYS A 60 9.61 6.21 0.98
CA LYS A 60 10.35 6.88 -0.11
C LYS A 60 9.50 7.10 -1.36
N PHE A 61 8.71 6.10 -1.74
CA PHE A 61 7.82 6.19 -2.90
C PHE A 61 6.76 7.27 -2.69
N THR A 62 6.06 7.24 -1.56
CA THR A 62 4.99 8.21 -1.28
C THR A 62 5.51 9.62 -1.00
N ALA A 63 6.77 9.76 -0.55
CA ALA A 63 7.41 11.08 -0.48
C ALA A 63 7.77 11.63 -1.87
N ARG A 64 8.24 10.77 -2.79
CA ARG A 64 8.63 11.17 -4.15
C ARG A 64 7.44 11.38 -5.09
N TRP A 65 6.45 10.52 -4.98
CA TRP A 65 5.23 10.52 -5.77
C TRP A 65 4.04 10.46 -4.80
N PRO A 66 3.60 11.62 -4.28
CA PRO A 66 2.55 11.66 -3.26
C PRO A 66 1.16 11.29 -3.77
N THR A 67 0.92 11.37 -5.08
CA THR A 67 -0.38 11.08 -5.68
C THR A 67 -0.26 10.12 -6.87
N VAL A 68 -1.37 9.50 -7.29
CA VAL A 68 -1.39 8.61 -8.45
C VAL A 68 -0.98 9.34 -9.73
N GLU A 69 -1.35 10.62 -9.88
CA GLU A 69 -0.98 11.46 -11.03
C GLU A 69 0.52 11.72 -11.05
N SER A 70 1.12 11.97 -9.89
CA SER A 70 2.57 12.17 -9.79
C SER A 70 3.34 10.89 -10.15
N LEU A 71 2.82 9.72 -9.79
CA LEU A 71 3.39 8.42 -10.19
C LEU A 71 3.18 8.16 -11.69
N ALA A 72 2.01 8.50 -12.23
CA ALA A 72 1.68 8.32 -13.65
C ALA A 72 2.59 9.15 -14.57
N ALA A 73 2.89 10.38 -14.16
CA ALA A 73 3.78 11.31 -14.87
C ALA A 73 5.27 10.95 -14.75
N ALA A 74 5.64 10.03 -13.85
CA ALA A 74 7.03 9.67 -13.64
C ALA A 74 7.63 8.94 -14.86
N PRO A 75 8.90 9.22 -15.22
CA PRO A 75 9.63 8.38 -16.16
C PRO A 75 9.68 6.94 -15.65
N GLU A 76 9.42 5.96 -16.51
CA GLU A 76 9.39 4.55 -16.10
C GLU A 76 10.74 4.10 -15.51
N ALA A 77 11.85 4.61 -16.04
CA ALA A 77 13.19 4.36 -15.53
C ALA A 77 13.38 4.81 -14.07
N ASP A 78 12.80 5.95 -13.69
CA ASP A 78 12.86 6.46 -12.31
C ASP A 78 12.11 5.53 -11.36
N VAL A 79 10.96 5.01 -11.79
CA VAL A 79 10.16 4.08 -10.99
C VAL A 79 10.87 2.74 -10.87
N MET A 80 11.48 2.22 -11.94
CA MET A 80 12.29 1.00 -11.87
C MET A 80 13.48 1.16 -10.93
N ALA A 81 14.16 2.31 -10.96
CA ALA A 81 15.28 2.61 -10.08
C ALA A 81 14.83 2.68 -8.62
N ALA A 82 13.70 3.32 -8.33
CA ALA A 82 13.13 3.36 -6.98
C ALA A 82 12.68 1.97 -6.50
N TRP A 83 12.21 1.10 -7.40
CA TRP A 83 11.78 -0.26 -7.09
C TRP A 83 12.93 -1.27 -6.91
N ALA A 84 14.15 -0.89 -7.30
CA ALA A 84 15.30 -1.78 -7.26
C ALA A 84 15.54 -2.32 -5.85
N GLY A 85 15.49 -3.65 -5.70
CA GLY A 85 15.60 -4.34 -4.41
C GLY A 85 14.30 -4.97 -3.91
N LEU A 86 13.13 -4.58 -4.41
CA LEU A 86 11.85 -5.24 -4.09
C LEU A 86 11.60 -6.52 -4.92
N GLY A 87 12.36 -6.74 -5.98
CA GLY A 87 12.19 -7.90 -6.88
C GLY A 87 10.92 -7.83 -7.73
N TYR A 88 10.75 -8.81 -8.63
CA TYR A 88 9.60 -8.93 -9.55
C TYR A 88 9.22 -7.62 -10.25
N TYR A 89 10.10 -7.10 -11.11
CA TYR A 89 9.94 -5.83 -11.84
C TYR A 89 8.67 -5.72 -12.71
N SER A 90 8.02 -6.85 -13.03
CA SER A 90 6.69 -6.81 -13.66
C SER A 90 5.66 -6.08 -12.80
N ARG A 91 5.75 -6.17 -11.47
CA ARG A 91 4.88 -5.40 -10.55
C ARG A 91 5.08 -3.91 -10.72
N ALA A 92 6.33 -3.45 -10.76
CA ALA A 92 6.65 -2.03 -10.95
C ALA A 92 6.16 -1.49 -12.30
N ARG A 93 6.34 -2.27 -13.38
CA ARG A 93 5.86 -1.87 -14.71
C ARG A 93 4.34 -1.78 -14.76
N ASN A 94 3.65 -2.78 -14.23
CA ASN A 94 2.19 -2.79 -14.17
C ASN A 94 1.63 -1.72 -13.23
N LEU A 95 2.36 -1.38 -12.14
CA LEU A 95 2.01 -0.28 -11.25
C LEU A 95 1.98 1.05 -12.02
N VAL A 96 3.04 1.39 -12.76
CA VAL A 96 3.09 2.65 -13.53
C VAL A 96 2.08 2.64 -14.67
N ALA A 97 1.92 1.51 -15.37
CA ALA A 97 0.90 1.38 -16.42
C ALA A 97 -0.51 1.65 -15.86
N CYS A 98 -0.85 1.03 -14.73
CA CYS A 98 -2.15 1.25 -14.07
C CYS A 98 -2.31 2.68 -13.57
N ALA A 99 -1.26 3.31 -13.01
CA ALA A 99 -1.31 4.71 -12.61
C ALA A 99 -1.65 5.63 -13.80
N ARG A 100 -1.09 5.36 -14.99
CA ARG A 100 -1.38 6.11 -16.22
C ARG A 100 -2.82 5.94 -16.69
N GLU A 101 -3.36 4.71 -16.63
CA GLU A 101 -4.77 4.46 -16.95
C GLU A 101 -5.70 5.20 -15.98
N VAL A 102 -5.43 5.16 -14.67
CA VAL A 102 -6.23 5.87 -13.67
C VAL A 102 -6.16 7.38 -13.89
N ALA A 103 -4.98 7.94 -14.08
CA ALA A 103 -4.81 9.39 -14.31
C ALA A 103 -5.49 9.88 -15.61
N ALA A 104 -5.66 8.99 -16.60
CA ALA A 104 -6.38 9.31 -17.83
C ALA A 104 -7.91 9.35 -17.66
N LEU A 105 -8.45 8.74 -16.59
CA LEU A 105 -9.88 8.74 -16.28
C LEU A 105 -10.35 10.00 -15.53
N GLY A 106 -9.43 10.75 -14.92
CA GLY A 106 -9.71 11.94 -14.09
C GLY A 106 -9.90 11.62 -12.62
#